data_AF-A0A962GCI3-F1
#
_entry.id   AF-A0A962GCI3-F1
#
_cell.length_a   1.000
_cell.length_b   1.000
_cell.length_c   1.000
_cell.angle_alpha   90.00
_cell.angle_beta   90.00
_cell.angle_gamma   90.00
#
_symmetry.space_group_name_H-M   'P 1'
#
loop_
_entity.id
_entity.type
_entity.pdbx_description
1 polymer ?
#
loop_
_entity_poly.entity_id
_entity_poly.type
_entity_poly.pdbx_seq_one_letter_code
_entity_poly.pdbx_strand_id
1 'polypeptide(L)'
;MDNENNEEHQDPARSSAPPSRRIAFESLRERTDELELLISGISLLALLALPNWFLDHWSRMAVHLEGERLALVSMVFPLAIGLSYTLAAAFLLHLAVRAYWVGLIGLKAAFPEGIRWASLRNHGPIVRNYFRERIVDLETSIDAADRFASVVFAMISLIALSIFWVGLVLMGVILFGMLAGALFGLPESGVDRIVEACSLVLIGIPLLIILLDRGSALLRRADVPPPQWLVAAVRPLLVVQSLIVPQRLMLPVQLSLESNFPRRVFSIAFMLVIVSTVLIGTYQLQLARQFAPLDSYALLDDTAVESGLRSAHYENLRSSEDGLLREPMIPADIVSDSYLRLFIPHVPRYDNDIAREQCADASRDGLHCLASMWTVMLDDRAVDTATFVASERRDLGMRG
;
A
#
# COMPACT_ATOMS: atom_id res chain seq x y z
N MET A 1 -70.08 -6.79 -38.31
CA MET A 1 -69.20 -7.66 -39.09
C MET A 1 -68.48 -6.81 -40.11
N ASP A 2 -67.23 -6.41 -39.98
CA ASP A 2 -66.31 -6.40 -38.85
C ASP A 2 -65.34 -5.22 -39.09
N ASN A 3 -64.93 -4.63 -37.98
CA ASN A 3 -63.94 -3.57 -37.83
C ASN A 3 -62.54 -4.18 -37.99
N GLU A 4 -61.70 -3.72 -38.92
CA GLU A 4 -60.27 -4.08 -38.96
C GLU A 4 -59.43 -2.92 -38.41
N ASN A 5 -59.02 -3.09 -37.15
CA ASN A 5 -57.99 -2.29 -36.48
C ASN A 5 -56.62 -2.75 -36.97
N ASN A 6 -55.82 -1.80 -37.48
CA ASN A 6 -54.39 -1.98 -37.67
C ASN A 6 -53.67 -1.40 -36.45
N GLU A 7 -53.35 -2.24 -35.48
CA GLU A 7 -52.60 -1.85 -34.28
C GLU A 7 -51.10 -1.80 -34.58
N GLU A 8 -50.58 -0.57 -34.59
CA GLU A 8 -49.17 -0.24 -34.60
C GLU A 8 -48.57 -0.63 -33.23
N HIS A 9 -47.77 -1.69 -33.21
CA HIS A 9 -47.09 -2.19 -32.01
C HIS A 9 -45.95 -1.22 -31.63
N GLN A 10 -46.26 -0.20 -30.82
CA GLN A 10 -45.26 0.62 -30.15
C GLN A 10 -44.60 -0.17 -29.03
N ASP A 11 -43.32 -0.47 -29.22
CA ASP A 11 -42.41 -1.09 -28.26
C ASP A 11 -42.10 -0.12 -27.09
N PRO A 12 -42.57 -0.36 -25.84
CA PRO A 12 -42.45 0.60 -24.76
C PRO A 12 -41.26 0.24 -23.86
N ALA A 13 -40.03 0.48 -24.31
CA ALA A 13 -38.85 0.31 -23.44
C ALA A 13 -37.63 1.18 -23.78
N ARG A 14 -37.80 2.37 -24.39
CA ARG A 14 -36.78 3.42 -24.34
C ARG A 14 -37.07 4.36 -23.17
N SER A 15 -36.42 4.08 -22.04
CA SER A 15 -36.32 4.96 -20.88
C SER A 15 -35.84 6.37 -21.28
N SER A 16 -36.78 7.28 -21.52
CA SER A 16 -36.54 8.69 -21.78
C SER A 16 -36.48 9.44 -20.46
N ALA A 17 -35.30 9.50 -19.83
CA ALA A 17 -35.05 10.49 -18.79
C ALA A 17 -35.36 11.91 -19.34
N PRO A 18 -36.01 12.80 -18.55
CA PRO A 18 -36.43 14.11 -19.04
C PRO A 18 -35.21 14.93 -19.51
N PRO A 19 -35.34 15.73 -20.58
CA PRO A 19 -34.22 16.43 -21.22
C PRO A 19 -33.43 17.34 -20.27
N SER A 20 -34.10 17.93 -19.26
CA SER A 20 -33.45 18.74 -18.22
C SER A 20 -32.46 17.94 -17.36
N ARG A 21 -32.71 16.65 -17.12
CA ARG A 21 -31.82 15.78 -16.33
C ARG A 21 -30.58 15.36 -17.12
N ARG A 22 -30.72 15.19 -18.44
CA ARG A 22 -29.58 14.88 -19.33
C ARG A 22 -28.65 16.08 -19.49
N ILE A 23 -29.20 17.26 -19.74
CA ILE A 23 -28.40 18.51 -19.85
C ILE A 23 -27.70 18.83 -18.52
N ALA A 24 -28.38 18.63 -17.38
CA ALA A 24 -27.75 18.77 -16.06
C ALA A 24 -26.63 17.74 -15.85
N PHE A 25 -26.79 16.50 -16.33
CA PHE A 25 -25.76 15.48 -16.21
C PHE A 25 -24.55 15.73 -17.12
N GLU A 26 -24.77 16.21 -18.35
CA GLU A 26 -23.72 16.57 -19.31
C GLU A 26 -22.89 17.77 -18.81
N SER A 27 -23.56 18.83 -18.32
CA SER A 27 -22.86 19.98 -17.73
C SER A 27 -22.13 19.65 -16.42
N LEU A 28 -22.66 18.72 -15.61
CA LEU A 28 -21.93 18.18 -14.45
C LEU A 28 -20.71 17.37 -14.90
N ARG A 29 -20.83 16.60 -15.96
CA ARG A 29 -19.76 15.76 -16.51
C ARG A 29 -18.60 16.60 -17.04
N GLU A 30 -18.86 17.63 -17.84
CA GLU A 30 -17.81 18.56 -18.32
C GLU A 30 -17.03 19.21 -17.18
N ARG A 31 -17.72 19.70 -16.14
CA ARG A 31 -17.07 20.27 -14.94
C ARG A 31 -16.31 19.21 -14.13
N THR A 32 -16.81 17.98 -14.14
CA THR A 32 -16.18 16.86 -13.42
C THR A 32 -14.91 16.41 -14.14
N ASP A 33 -14.87 16.43 -15.47
CA ASP A 33 -13.69 16.02 -16.24
C ASP A 33 -12.48 16.95 -15.98
N GLU A 34 -12.70 18.27 -15.88
CA GLU A 34 -11.65 19.23 -15.50
C GLU A 34 -11.14 19.02 -14.07
N LEU A 35 -12.06 18.79 -13.12
CA LEU A 35 -11.74 18.51 -11.72
C LEU A 35 -11.03 17.16 -11.56
N GLU A 36 -11.43 16.14 -12.32
CA GLU A 36 -10.83 14.81 -12.32
C GLU A 36 -9.37 14.88 -12.74
N LEU A 37 -9.05 15.66 -13.79
CA LEU A 37 -7.68 15.85 -14.26
C LEU A 37 -6.82 16.56 -13.20
N LEU A 38 -7.35 17.61 -12.58
CA LEU A 38 -6.65 18.37 -11.54
C LEU A 38 -6.39 17.53 -10.29
N ILE A 39 -7.42 16.83 -9.80
CA ILE A 39 -7.30 15.94 -8.63
C ILE A 39 -6.31 14.82 -8.92
N SER A 40 -6.36 14.21 -10.11
CA SER A 40 -5.47 13.11 -10.49
C SER A 40 -4.02 13.57 -10.64
N GLY A 41 -3.79 14.75 -11.24
CA GLY A 41 -2.46 15.35 -11.40
C GLY A 41 -1.82 15.71 -10.06
N ILE A 42 -2.54 16.41 -9.18
CA ILE A 42 -2.04 16.78 -7.85
C ILE A 42 -1.82 15.53 -6.99
N SER A 43 -2.74 14.56 -7.05
CA SER A 43 -2.60 13.29 -6.33
C SER A 43 -1.37 12.53 -6.78
N LEU A 44 -1.11 12.43 -8.09
CA LEU A 44 0.08 11.76 -8.62
C LEU A 44 1.37 12.41 -8.08
N LEU A 45 1.48 13.73 -8.14
CA LEU A 45 2.66 14.45 -7.64
C LEU A 45 2.86 14.22 -6.13
N ALA A 46 1.79 14.28 -5.35
CA ALA A 46 1.84 14.02 -3.91
C ALA A 46 2.28 12.57 -3.62
N LEU A 47 1.68 11.59 -4.32
CA LEU A 47 1.96 10.17 -4.14
C LEU A 47 3.39 9.77 -4.55
N LEU A 48 4.02 10.50 -5.47
CA LEU A 48 5.44 10.30 -5.82
C LEU A 48 6.41 10.90 -4.79
N ALA A 49 6.01 11.96 -4.08
CA ALA A 49 6.85 12.61 -3.06
C ALA A 49 6.75 11.94 -1.67
N LEU A 50 5.58 11.39 -1.33
CA LEU A 50 5.30 10.80 -0.02
C LEU A 50 6.21 9.63 0.42
N PRO A 51 6.61 8.68 -0.46
CA PRO A 51 7.42 7.53 -0.07
C PRO A 51 8.71 7.89 0.66
N ASN A 52 9.45 8.90 0.17
CA ASN A 52 10.70 9.32 0.79
C ASN A 52 10.46 9.90 2.18
N TRP A 53 9.43 10.74 2.32
CA TRP A 53 9.03 11.29 3.61
C TRP A 53 8.66 10.18 4.62
N PHE A 54 7.92 9.17 4.16
CA PHE A 54 7.57 8.01 4.98
C PHE A 54 8.81 7.22 5.40
N LEU A 55 9.74 6.94 4.47
CA LEU A 55 10.98 6.21 4.78
C LEU A 55 11.84 6.97 5.80
N ASP A 56 12.04 8.28 5.63
CA ASP A 56 12.83 9.12 6.54
C ASP A 56 12.20 9.23 7.94
N HIS A 57 10.87 9.22 8.02
CA HIS A 57 10.19 9.28 9.31
C HIS A 57 10.18 7.91 9.99
N TRP A 58 9.96 6.84 9.22
CA TRP A 58 10.06 5.47 9.71
C TRP A 58 11.45 5.18 10.27
N SER A 59 12.52 5.54 9.55
CA SER A 59 13.90 5.26 9.99
C SER A 59 14.23 5.95 11.32
N ARG A 60 13.79 7.20 11.49
CA ARG A 60 13.94 7.94 12.75
C ARG A 60 13.09 7.39 13.89
N MET A 61 11.90 6.85 13.62
CA MET A 61 11.04 6.29 14.66
C MET A 61 11.46 4.87 15.05
N ALA A 62 11.61 3.98 14.07
CA ALA A 62 11.81 2.54 14.26
C ALA A 62 12.98 2.21 15.19
N VAL A 63 14.01 3.03 15.16
CA VAL A 63 15.23 2.87 15.96
C VAL A 63 15.05 3.18 17.45
N HIS A 64 14.00 3.87 17.83
CA HIS A 64 13.68 4.20 19.22
C HIS A 64 12.57 3.30 19.81
N LEU A 65 12.06 2.37 19.01
CA LEU A 65 10.87 1.60 19.33
C LEU A 65 11.18 0.11 19.44
N GLU A 66 10.41 -0.56 20.27
CA GLU A 66 10.40 -2.01 20.45
C GLU A 66 8.94 -2.48 20.59
N GLY A 67 8.76 -3.81 20.65
CA GLY A 67 7.47 -4.45 20.86
C GLY A 67 6.37 -3.92 19.94
N GLU A 68 5.19 -3.69 20.52
CA GLU A 68 3.97 -3.28 19.80
C GLU A 68 4.07 -1.90 19.12
N ARG A 69 4.90 -1.00 19.65
CA ARG A 69 5.12 0.31 19.00
C ARG A 69 5.92 0.15 17.73
N LEU A 70 6.95 -0.71 17.76
CA LEU A 70 7.70 -1.06 16.57
C LEU A 70 6.83 -1.84 15.59
N ALA A 71 5.98 -2.76 16.05
CA ALA A 71 5.02 -3.48 15.22
C ALA A 71 4.07 -2.51 14.50
N LEU A 72 3.51 -1.53 15.21
CA LEU A 72 2.65 -0.50 14.63
C LEU A 72 3.34 0.28 13.52
N VAL A 73 4.54 0.81 13.79
CA VAL A 73 5.33 1.58 12.81
C VAL A 73 5.76 0.70 11.64
N SER A 74 6.13 -0.56 11.88
CA SER A 74 6.51 -1.53 10.85
C SER A 74 5.32 -2.04 10.02
N MET A 75 4.09 -1.84 10.48
CA MET A 75 2.87 -2.10 9.70
C MET A 75 2.46 -0.86 8.88
N VAL A 76 2.38 0.31 9.52
CA VAL A 76 1.83 1.53 8.91
C VAL A 76 2.70 2.05 7.77
N PHE A 77 4.01 2.15 7.97
CA PHE A 77 4.89 2.80 7.00
C PHE A 77 5.07 2.01 5.71
N PRO A 78 5.36 0.70 5.72
CA PRO A 78 5.40 -0.09 4.49
C PRO A 78 4.07 -0.06 3.73
N LEU A 79 2.94 -0.14 4.44
CA LEU A 79 1.63 -0.04 3.79
C LEU A 79 1.43 1.32 3.12
N ALA A 80 1.81 2.42 3.78
CA ALA A 80 1.71 3.77 3.24
C ALA A 80 2.62 3.99 2.02
N ILE A 81 3.87 3.50 2.08
CA ILE A 81 4.84 3.55 0.97
C ILE A 81 4.32 2.74 -0.23
N GLY A 82 3.90 1.50 0.02
CA GLY A 82 3.36 0.61 -1.00
C GLY A 82 2.11 1.17 -1.66
N LEU A 83 1.20 1.76 -0.86
CA LEU A 83 -0.02 2.39 -1.35
C LEU A 83 0.31 3.61 -2.21
N SER A 84 1.29 4.42 -1.79
CA SER A 84 1.74 5.59 -2.53
C SER A 84 2.22 5.22 -3.94
N TYR A 85 3.12 4.25 -4.07
CA TYR A 85 3.60 3.80 -5.38
C TYR A 85 2.51 3.13 -6.23
N THR A 86 1.66 2.31 -5.62
CA THR A 86 0.60 1.59 -6.33
C THR A 86 -0.45 2.56 -6.88
N LEU A 87 -0.89 3.54 -6.08
CA LEU A 87 -1.81 4.58 -6.52
C LEU A 87 -1.15 5.53 -7.53
N ALA A 88 0.13 5.87 -7.36
CA ALA A 88 0.86 6.69 -8.34
C ALA A 88 0.89 6.01 -9.71
N ALA A 89 1.21 4.71 -9.77
CA ALA A 89 1.18 3.95 -11.02
C ALA A 89 -0.22 3.92 -11.66
N ALA A 90 -1.27 3.77 -10.84
CA ALA A 90 -2.64 3.75 -11.33
C ALA A 90 -3.11 5.13 -11.81
N PHE A 91 -2.78 6.22 -11.10
CA PHE A 91 -3.05 7.59 -11.54
C PHE A 91 -2.26 7.95 -12.80
N LEU A 92 -1.03 7.46 -12.95
CA LEU A 92 -0.26 7.63 -14.18
C LEU A 92 -0.95 6.95 -15.36
N LEU A 93 -1.43 5.70 -15.19
CA LEU A 93 -2.23 5.01 -16.21
C LEU A 93 -3.49 5.80 -16.55
N HIS A 94 -4.22 6.27 -15.53
CA HIS A 94 -5.43 7.08 -15.71
C HIS A 94 -5.17 8.35 -16.51
N LEU A 95 -4.14 9.13 -16.15
CA LEU A 95 -3.75 10.34 -16.86
C LEU A 95 -3.28 10.05 -18.30
N ALA A 96 -2.56 8.94 -18.52
CA ALA A 96 -2.15 8.52 -19.86
C ALA A 96 -3.37 8.21 -20.75
N VAL A 97 -4.39 7.52 -20.21
CA VAL A 97 -5.65 7.25 -20.93
C VAL A 97 -6.41 8.55 -21.20
N ARG A 98 -6.49 9.46 -20.23
CA ARG A 98 -7.13 10.77 -20.43
C ARG A 98 -6.40 11.61 -21.46
N ALA A 99 -5.07 11.63 -21.47
CA ALA A 99 -4.28 12.30 -22.50
C ALA A 99 -4.52 11.69 -23.90
N TYR A 100 -4.61 10.36 -23.98
CA TYR A 100 -4.99 9.67 -25.21
C TYR A 100 -6.40 10.07 -25.69
N TRP A 101 -7.38 10.10 -24.79
CA TRP A 101 -8.75 10.54 -25.07
C TRP A 101 -8.81 11.98 -25.60
N VAL A 102 -8.12 12.93 -24.95
CA VAL A 102 -8.01 14.32 -25.43
C VAL A 102 -7.40 14.37 -26.83
N GLY A 103 -6.35 13.57 -27.07
CA GLY A 103 -5.73 13.44 -28.39
C GLY A 103 -6.69 12.94 -29.47
N LEU A 104 -7.54 11.95 -29.16
CA LEU A 104 -8.54 11.44 -30.09
C LEU A 104 -9.63 12.48 -30.39
N ILE A 105 -10.08 13.26 -29.39
CA ILE A 105 -11.01 14.37 -29.61
C ILE A 105 -10.41 15.42 -30.52
N GLY A 106 -9.16 15.82 -30.27
CA GLY A 106 -8.42 16.75 -31.13
C GLY A 106 -8.33 16.24 -32.57
N LEU A 107 -8.08 14.93 -32.75
CA LEU A 107 -8.05 14.30 -34.06
C LEU A 107 -9.42 14.30 -34.75
N LYS A 108 -10.52 14.06 -34.02
CA LYS A 108 -11.89 14.08 -34.56
C LYS A 108 -12.31 15.49 -34.97
N ALA A 109 -11.92 16.49 -34.19
CA ALA A 109 -12.16 17.90 -34.51
C ALA A 109 -11.41 18.33 -35.78
N ALA A 110 -10.14 17.91 -35.93
CA ALA A 110 -9.33 18.21 -37.11
C ALA A 110 -9.76 17.40 -38.35
N PHE A 111 -10.22 16.16 -38.16
CA PHE A 111 -10.62 15.25 -39.24
C PHE A 111 -12.00 14.61 -38.95
N PRO A 112 -13.12 15.31 -39.21
CA PRO A 112 -14.46 14.85 -38.84
C PRO A 112 -14.88 13.52 -39.49
N GLU A 113 -14.46 13.30 -40.74
CA GLU A 113 -14.74 12.06 -41.49
C GLU A 113 -13.85 10.87 -41.06
N GLY A 114 -12.87 11.10 -40.19
CA GLY A 114 -11.94 10.06 -39.74
C GLY A 114 -11.03 9.53 -40.85
N ILE A 115 -10.84 8.21 -40.89
CA ILE A 115 -9.88 7.56 -41.79
C ILE A 115 -10.41 7.54 -43.22
N ARG A 116 -9.82 8.36 -44.10
CA ARG A 116 -10.08 8.32 -45.55
C ARG A 116 -9.31 7.19 -46.22
N TRP A 117 -9.85 5.98 -46.16
CA TRP A 117 -9.23 4.76 -46.72
C TRP A 117 -8.76 4.88 -48.18
N ALA A 118 -9.48 5.65 -49.01
CA ALA A 118 -9.12 5.87 -50.41
C ALA A 118 -7.82 6.69 -50.58
N SER A 119 -7.46 7.50 -49.58
CA SER A 119 -6.28 8.37 -49.60
C SER A 119 -4.98 7.68 -49.12
N LEU A 120 -5.07 6.45 -48.60
CA LEU A 120 -3.94 5.67 -48.11
C LEU A 120 -3.12 5.08 -49.26
N ARG A 121 -2.24 5.89 -49.87
CA ARG A 121 -1.44 5.52 -51.06
C ARG A 121 -0.43 4.39 -50.81
N ASN A 122 0.03 4.23 -49.57
CA ASN A 122 1.06 3.25 -49.21
C ASN A 122 0.50 1.87 -48.84
N HIS A 123 -0.81 1.63 -48.97
CA HIS A 123 -1.45 0.36 -48.60
C HIS A 123 -2.24 -0.22 -49.77
N GLY A 124 -1.86 -1.45 -50.17
CA GLY A 124 -2.61 -2.21 -51.18
C GLY A 124 -4.02 -2.60 -50.69
N PRO A 125 -4.90 -3.05 -51.61
CA PRO A 125 -6.31 -3.33 -51.31
C PRO A 125 -6.51 -4.38 -50.22
N ILE A 126 -5.62 -5.38 -50.13
CA ILE A 126 -5.67 -6.44 -49.11
C ILE A 126 -5.47 -5.86 -47.71
N VAL A 127 -4.38 -5.10 -47.52
CA VAL A 127 -4.04 -4.46 -46.23
C VAL A 127 -5.12 -3.45 -45.84
N ARG A 128 -5.63 -2.68 -46.81
CA ARG A 128 -6.69 -1.71 -46.57
C ARG A 128 -7.98 -2.37 -46.09
N ASN A 129 -8.41 -3.47 -46.72
CA ASN A 129 -9.62 -4.18 -46.31
C ASN A 129 -9.42 -4.84 -44.93
N TYR A 130 -8.25 -5.46 -44.70
CA TYR A 130 -7.90 -6.04 -43.41
C TYR A 130 -8.01 -5.04 -42.26
N PHE A 131 -7.48 -3.82 -42.44
CA PHE A 131 -7.57 -2.77 -41.44
C PHE A 131 -8.97 -2.18 -41.33
N ARG A 132 -9.69 -2.01 -42.43
CA ARG A 132 -11.07 -1.48 -42.40
C ARG A 132 -12.02 -2.35 -41.58
N GLU A 133 -11.81 -3.66 -41.57
CA GLU A 133 -12.64 -4.61 -40.81
C GLU A 133 -12.29 -4.66 -39.31
N ARG A 134 -11.10 -4.18 -38.92
CA ARG A 134 -10.56 -4.35 -37.55
C ARG A 134 -10.36 -3.04 -36.79
N ILE A 135 -10.06 -1.96 -37.49
CA ILE A 135 -9.83 -0.66 -36.88
C ILE A 135 -11.18 -0.06 -36.51
N VAL A 136 -11.34 0.18 -35.23
CA VAL A 136 -12.49 0.85 -34.63
C VAL A 136 -12.49 2.31 -35.08
N ASP A 137 -13.67 2.87 -35.32
CA ASP A 137 -13.78 4.28 -35.67
C ASP A 137 -13.36 5.19 -34.49
N LEU A 138 -13.13 6.47 -34.80
CA LEU A 138 -12.60 7.41 -33.84
C LEU A 138 -13.58 7.71 -32.70
N GLU A 139 -14.88 7.73 -32.97
CA GLU A 139 -15.92 8.03 -31.97
C GLU A 139 -16.04 6.88 -30.97
N THR A 140 -16.10 5.65 -31.46
CA THR A 140 -16.08 4.46 -30.60
C THR A 140 -14.79 4.36 -29.78
N SER A 141 -13.65 4.81 -30.32
CA SER A 141 -12.36 4.86 -29.60
C SER A 141 -12.35 5.92 -28.50
N ILE A 142 -12.93 7.10 -28.75
CA ILE A 142 -13.11 8.17 -27.76
C ILE A 142 -13.98 7.64 -26.61
N ASP A 143 -15.12 7.07 -26.94
CA ASP A 143 -16.06 6.47 -25.99
C ASP A 143 -15.42 5.36 -25.15
N ALA A 144 -14.59 4.51 -25.76
CA ALA A 144 -13.88 3.44 -25.07
C ALA A 144 -12.82 3.99 -24.11
N ALA A 145 -12.03 4.98 -24.53
CA ALA A 145 -11.01 5.60 -23.70
C ALA A 145 -11.62 6.32 -22.49
N ASP A 146 -12.74 7.03 -22.69
CA ASP A 146 -13.48 7.68 -21.61
C ASP A 146 -14.01 6.67 -20.58
N ARG A 147 -14.72 5.63 -21.03
CA ARG A 147 -15.19 4.56 -20.13
C ARG A 147 -14.05 3.90 -19.37
N PHE A 148 -12.93 3.64 -20.04
CA PHE A 148 -11.77 3.03 -19.41
C PHE A 148 -11.18 3.96 -18.34
N ALA A 149 -11.04 5.26 -18.63
CA ALA A 149 -10.58 6.24 -17.64
C ALA A 149 -11.50 6.29 -16.41
N SER A 150 -12.82 6.34 -16.59
CA SER A 150 -13.78 6.37 -15.47
C SER A 150 -13.72 5.10 -14.61
N VAL A 151 -13.58 3.92 -15.25
CA VAL A 151 -13.42 2.65 -14.52
C VAL A 151 -12.11 2.64 -13.72
N VAL A 152 -11.00 3.06 -14.34
CA VAL A 152 -9.70 3.14 -13.67
C VAL A 152 -9.78 4.08 -12.47
N PHE A 153 -10.38 5.26 -12.63
CA PHE A 153 -10.55 6.23 -11.53
C PHE A 153 -11.41 5.67 -10.38
N ALA A 154 -12.51 4.98 -10.69
CA ALA A 154 -13.34 4.31 -9.70
C ALA A 154 -12.57 3.19 -8.96
N MET A 155 -11.77 2.41 -9.70
CA MET A 155 -10.95 1.35 -9.13
C MET A 155 -9.82 1.90 -8.24
N ILE A 156 -9.15 2.98 -8.65
CA ILE A 156 -8.19 3.73 -7.82
C ILE A 156 -8.83 4.13 -6.50
N SER A 157 -10.00 4.78 -6.57
CA SER A 157 -10.72 5.25 -5.38
C SER A 157 -11.12 4.10 -4.46
N LEU A 158 -11.62 2.99 -5.02
CA LEU A 158 -11.98 1.80 -4.25
C LEU A 158 -10.77 1.17 -3.57
N ILE A 159 -9.65 0.99 -4.28
CA ILE A 159 -8.41 0.42 -3.74
C ILE A 159 -7.84 1.31 -2.64
N ALA A 160 -7.72 2.62 -2.91
CA ALA A 160 -7.23 3.60 -1.95
C ALA A 160 -8.03 3.55 -0.65
N LEU A 161 -9.36 3.62 -0.75
CA LEU A 161 -10.25 3.58 0.39
C LEU A 161 -10.21 2.22 1.11
N SER A 162 -10.13 1.11 0.37
CA SER A 162 -10.04 -0.23 0.96
C SER A 162 -8.79 -0.40 1.81
N ILE A 163 -7.62 -0.07 1.24
CA ILE A 163 -6.33 -0.24 1.90
C ILE A 163 -6.21 0.73 3.07
N PHE A 164 -6.61 1.99 2.88
CA PHE A 164 -6.66 2.99 3.95
C PHE A 164 -7.54 2.51 5.12
N TRP A 165 -8.73 2.00 4.83
CA TRP A 165 -9.64 1.54 5.87
C TRP A 165 -9.12 0.31 6.60
N VAL A 166 -8.59 -0.68 5.88
CA VAL A 166 -7.96 -1.86 6.50
C VAL A 166 -6.79 -1.43 7.39
N GLY A 167 -5.93 -0.54 6.91
CA GLY A 167 -4.83 0.01 7.69
C GLY A 167 -5.30 0.76 8.95
N LEU A 168 -6.36 1.55 8.85
CA LEU A 168 -6.97 2.26 9.97
C LEU A 168 -7.53 1.30 11.04
N VAL A 169 -8.23 0.24 10.61
CA VAL A 169 -8.77 -0.76 11.53
C VAL A 169 -7.64 -1.52 12.22
N LEU A 170 -6.63 -1.98 11.48
CA LEU A 170 -5.48 -2.68 12.08
C LEU A 170 -4.71 -1.77 13.05
N MET A 171 -4.50 -0.50 12.70
CA MET A 171 -3.91 0.48 13.62
C MET A 171 -4.76 0.63 14.89
N GLY A 172 -6.09 0.72 14.74
CA GLY A 172 -7.01 0.78 15.86
C GLY A 172 -6.92 -0.45 16.78
N VAL A 173 -6.76 -1.64 16.22
CA VAL A 173 -6.58 -2.89 16.99
C VAL A 173 -5.28 -2.85 17.81
N ILE A 174 -4.16 -2.45 17.21
CA ILE A 174 -2.87 -2.35 17.91
C ILE A 174 -2.93 -1.29 19.01
N LEU A 175 -3.49 -0.11 18.71
CA LEU A 175 -3.69 0.96 19.70
C LEU A 175 -4.59 0.52 20.85
N PHE A 176 -5.66 -0.23 20.56
CA PHE A 176 -6.54 -0.79 21.57
C PHE A 176 -5.82 -1.80 22.46
N GLY A 177 -5.01 -2.70 21.87
CA GLY A 177 -4.16 -3.64 22.62
C GLY A 177 -3.21 -2.90 23.55
N MET A 178 -2.49 -1.89 23.05
CA MET A 178 -1.58 -1.08 23.86
C MET A 178 -2.31 -0.34 24.99
N LEU A 179 -3.49 0.22 24.73
CA LEU A 179 -4.31 0.88 25.75
C LEU A 179 -4.78 -0.12 26.83
N ALA A 180 -5.24 -1.30 26.43
CA ALA A 180 -5.61 -2.36 27.36
C ALA A 180 -4.40 -2.79 28.22
N GLY A 181 -3.23 -2.96 27.59
CA GLY A 181 -1.98 -3.24 28.30
C GLY A 181 -1.64 -2.18 29.35
N ALA A 182 -1.75 -0.91 28.98
CA ALA A 182 -1.48 0.21 29.89
C ALA A 182 -2.49 0.31 31.04
N LEU A 183 -3.78 0.04 30.79
CA LEU A 183 -4.84 0.12 31.80
C LEU A 183 -4.82 -1.06 32.79
N PHE A 184 -4.51 -2.27 32.31
CA PHE A 184 -4.54 -3.49 33.11
C PHE A 184 -3.16 -3.98 33.56
N GLY A 185 -2.08 -3.25 33.21
CA GLY A 185 -0.71 -3.64 33.54
C GLY A 185 -0.30 -4.97 32.91
N LEU A 186 -0.77 -5.25 31.69
CA LEU A 186 -0.48 -6.53 31.03
C LEU A 186 0.98 -6.57 30.57
N PRO A 187 1.65 -7.74 30.65
CA PRO A 187 2.91 -7.94 29.95
C PRO A 187 2.70 -7.85 28.43
N GLU A 188 3.78 -7.64 27.67
CA GLU A 188 3.75 -7.53 26.20
C GLU A 188 3.03 -8.73 25.55
N SER A 189 3.36 -9.96 25.97
CA SER A 189 2.66 -11.17 25.51
C SER A 189 1.15 -11.17 25.75
N GLY A 190 0.66 -10.41 26.73
CA GLY A 190 -0.78 -10.22 26.98
C GLY A 190 -1.40 -9.27 25.95
N VAL A 191 -0.69 -8.21 25.59
CA VAL A 191 -1.09 -7.28 24.52
C VAL A 191 -1.12 -8.01 23.17
N ASP A 192 -0.09 -8.80 22.87
CA ASP A 192 0.02 -9.56 21.61
C ASP A 192 -1.19 -10.48 21.42
N ARG A 193 -1.60 -11.20 22.46
CA ARG A 193 -2.79 -12.07 22.41
C ARG A 193 -4.08 -11.31 22.18
N ILE A 194 -4.22 -10.09 22.70
CA ILE A 194 -5.38 -9.24 22.44
C ILE A 194 -5.40 -8.82 20.98
N VAL A 195 -4.26 -8.33 20.47
CA VAL A 195 -4.11 -7.92 19.06
C VAL A 195 -4.38 -9.09 18.12
N GLU A 196 -3.84 -10.27 18.43
CA GLU A 196 -4.06 -11.51 17.68
C GLU A 196 -5.54 -11.92 17.69
N ALA A 197 -6.18 -11.96 18.87
CA ALA A 197 -7.59 -12.32 18.98
C ALA A 197 -8.50 -11.35 18.21
N CYS A 198 -8.26 -10.04 18.31
CA CYS A 198 -8.99 -9.03 17.56
C CYS A 198 -8.78 -9.18 16.04
N SER A 199 -7.55 -9.45 15.61
CA SER A 199 -7.22 -9.67 14.19
C SER A 199 -7.87 -10.94 13.65
N LEU A 200 -7.91 -12.01 14.45
CA LEU A 200 -8.57 -13.26 14.11
C LEU A 200 -10.08 -13.06 13.94
N VAL A 201 -10.72 -12.26 14.80
CA VAL A 201 -12.15 -11.92 14.65
C VAL A 201 -12.39 -11.10 13.38
N LEU A 202 -11.51 -10.13 13.10
CA LEU A 202 -11.62 -9.25 11.93
C LEU A 202 -11.56 -10.02 10.59
N ILE A 203 -10.66 -11.00 10.49
CA ILE A 203 -10.50 -11.86 9.29
C ILE A 203 -11.50 -13.02 9.31
N GLY A 204 -11.75 -13.57 10.49
CA GLY A 204 -12.58 -14.76 10.71
C GLY A 204 -14.06 -14.51 10.39
N ILE A 205 -14.62 -13.35 10.73
CA ILE A 205 -16.03 -13.05 10.44
C ILE A 205 -16.33 -13.05 8.92
N PRO A 206 -15.60 -12.30 8.07
CA PRO A 206 -15.78 -12.37 6.61
C PRO A 206 -15.60 -13.79 6.05
N LEU A 207 -14.58 -14.52 6.53
CA LEU A 207 -14.33 -15.89 6.08
C LEU A 207 -15.48 -16.83 6.47
N LEU A 208 -16.00 -16.69 7.68
CA LEU A 208 -17.14 -17.46 8.18
C LEU A 208 -18.41 -17.17 7.37
N ILE A 209 -18.66 -15.90 7.02
CA ILE A 209 -19.77 -15.52 6.13
C ILE A 209 -19.62 -16.22 4.78
N ILE A 210 -18.45 -16.18 4.17
CA ILE A 210 -18.19 -16.85 2.88
C ILE A 210 -18.38 -18.36 2.99
N LEU A 211 -17.87 -18.99 4.05
CA LEU A 211 -17.99 -20.43 4.25
C LEU A 211 -19.45 -20.86 4.47
N LEU A 212 -20.19 -20.14 5.31
CA LEU A 212 -21.59 -20.41 5.60
C LEU A 212 -22.48 -20.17 4.37
N ASP A 213 -22.35 -19.02 3.72
CA ASP A 213 -23.20 -18.65 2.59
C ASP A 213 -22.80 -19.42 1.32
N ARG A 214 -21.56 -19.27 0.87
CA ARG A 214 -21.10 -19.88 -0.38
C ARG A 214 -20.91 -21.39 -0.25
N GLY A 215 -20.38 -21.86 0.87
CA GLY A 215 -20.20 -23.30 1.11
C GLY A 215 -21.55 -24.03 1.13
N SER A 216 -22.56 -23.45 1.79
CA SER A 216 -23.91 -24.02 1.74
C SER A 216 -24.55 -23.91 0.36
N ALA A 217 -24.30 -22.82 -0.39
CA ALA A 217 -24.81 -22.67 -1.76
C ALA A 217 -24.22 -23.70 -2.74
N LEU A 218 -22.96 -24.10 -2.58
CA LEU A 218 -22.34 -25.16 -3.39
C LEU A 218 -22.91 -26.55 -3.12
N LEU A 219 -23.35 -26.80 -1.88
CA LEU A 219 -23.96 -28.07 -1.47
C LEU A 219 -25.46 -28.12 -1.80
N ARG A 220 -26.11 -26.97 -2.03
CA ARG A 220 -27.54 -26.87 -2.36
C ARG A 220 -27.75 -26.85 -3.87
N ARG A 221 -28.93 -27.32 -4.30
CA ARG A 221 -29.44 -27.05 -5.66
C ARG A 221 -29.86 -25.58 -5.74
N ALA A 222 -29.63 -24.94 -6.90
CA ALA A 222 -29.81 -23.51 -7.10
C ALA A 222 -31.22 -22.99 -6.74
N ASP A 223 -32.24 -23.84 -6.85
CA ASP A 223 -33.66 -23.46 -6.66
C ASP A 223 -34.18 -23.66 -5.23
N VAL A 224 -33.36 -24.12 -4.28
CA VAL A 224 -33.81 -24.34 -2.90
C VAL A 224 -33.45 -23.12 -2.04
N PRO A 225 -34.43 -22.44 -1.42
CA PRO A 225 -34.15 -21.30 -0.56
C PRO A 225 -33.30 -21.70 0.65
N PRO A 226 -32.45 -20.81 1.17
CA PRO A 226 -31.61 -21.11 2.31
C PRO A 226 -32.47 -21.43 3.55
N PRO A 227 -32.06 -22.39 4.40
CA PRO A 227 -32.79 -22.72 5.61
C PRO A 227 -32.76 -21.54 6.61
N GLN A 228 -33.82 -21.38 7.40
CA GLN A 228 -33.99 -20.22 8.28
C GLN A 228 -32.86 -20.06 9.31
N TRP A 229 -32.28 -21.17 9.81
CA TRP A 229 -31.15 -21.12 10.74
C TRP A 229 -29.90 -20.50 10.12
N LEU A 230 -29.66 -20.73 8.82
CA LEU A 230 -28.50 -20.18 8.12
C LEU A 230 -28.67 -18.66 7.95
N VAL A 231 -29.88 -18.22 7.58
CA VAL A 231 -30.21 -16.80 7.50
C VAL A 231 -30.06 -16.15 8.88
N ALA A 232 -30.55 -16.81 9.94
CA ALA A 232 -30.43 -16.34 11.32
C ALA A 232 -28.97 -16.28 11.80
N ALA A 233 -28.08 -17.15 11.29
CA ALA A 233 -26.65 -17.14 11.61
C ALA A 233 -25.86 -16.09 10.83
N VAL A 234 -26.11 -15.95 9.51
CA VAL A 234 -25.35 -15.03 8.64
C VAL A 234 -25.76 -13.57 8.85
N ARG A 235 -27.04 -13.30 9.11
CA ARG A 235 -27.55 -11.92 9.29
C ARG A 235 -26.83 -11.13 10.40
N PRO A 236 -26.65 -11.62 11.64
CA PRO A 236 -25.92 -10.89 12.67
C PRO A 236 -24.44 -10.69 12.29
N LEU A 237 -23.81 -11.66 11.64
CA LEU A 237 -22.43 -11.53 11.16
C LEU A 237 -22.29 -10.39 10.13
N LEU A 238 -23.25 -10.26 9.21
CA LEU A 238 -23.30 -9.14 8.27
C LEU A 238 -23.49 -7.79 8.97
N VAL A 239 -24.31 -7.74 10.02
CA VAL A 239 -24.48 -6.51 10.83
C VAL A 239 -23.17 -6.14 11.50
N VAL A 240 -22.48 -7.09 12.14
CA VAL A 240 -21.16 -6.84 12.75
C VAL A 240 -20.15 -6.36 11.70
N GLN A 241 -20.11 -7.01 10.53
CA GLN A 241 -19.25 -6.58 9.43
C GLN A 241 -19.57 -5.16 8.96
N SER A 242 -20.85 -4.77 8.91
CA SER A 242 -21.29 -3.43 8.50
C SER A 242 -20.90 -2.32 9.49
N LEU A 243 -20.60 -2.68 10.74
CA LEU A 243 -20.06 -1.75 11.74
C LEU A 243 -18.56 -1.55 11.58
N ILE A 244 -17.86 -2.58 11.12
CA ILE A 244 -16.40 -2.56 10.95
C ILE A 244 -16.00 -1.93 9.63
N VAL A 245 -16.71 -2.22 8.54
CA VAL A 245 -16.37 -1.76 7.18
C VAL A 245 -17.43 -0.77 6.69
N PRO A 246 -17.05 0.39 6.10
CA PRO A 246 -17.98 1.41 5.62
C PRO A 246 -18.65 0.95 4.32
N GLN A 247 -19.56 -0.02 4.43
CA GLN A 247 -20.25 -0.64 3.30
C GLN A 247 -20.98 0.38 2.43
N ARG A 248 -21.55 1.45 3.02
CA ARG A 248 -22.26 2.48 2.26
C ARG A 248 -21.39 3.23 1.25
N LEU A 249 -20.10 3.36 1.54
CA LEU A 249 -19.16 4.10 0.69
C LEU A 249 -18.51 3.18 -0.34
N MET A 250 -18.09 1.98 0.08
CA MET A 250 -17.30 1.07 -0.76
C MET A 250 -18.17 0.11 -1.59
N LEU A 251 -19.24 -0.43 -1.00
CA LEU A 251 -19.99 -1.55 -1.57
C LEU A 251 -20.70 -1.19 -2.88
N PRO A 252 -21.31 0.01 -3.08
CA PRO A 252 -21.92 0.35 -4.36
C PRO A 252 -20.90 0.36 -5.51
N VAL A 253 -19.70 0.90 -5.28
CA VAL A 253 -18.62 0.94 -6.27
C VAL A 253 -18.11 -0.47 -6.54
N GLN A 254 -17.84 -1.24 -5.48
CA GLN A 254 -17.38 -2.62 -5.59
C GLN A 254 -18.37 -3.51 -6.35
N LEU A 255 -19.66 -3.50 -5.98
CA LEU A 255 -20.68 -4.32 -6.64
C LEU A 255 -20.92 -3.87 -8.09
N SER A 256 -20.81 -2.58 -8.38
CA SER A 256 -20.90 -2.07 -9.76
C SER A 256 -19.75 -2.62 -10.62
N LEU A 257 -18.52 -2.62 -10.10
CA LEU A 257 -17.38 -3.20 -10.81
C LEU A 257 -17.48 -4.74 -10.90
N GLU A 258 -17.82 -5.43 -9.82
CA GLU A 258 -17.95 -6.90 -9.79
C GLU A 258 -19.04 -7.45 -10.70
N SER A 259 -20.13 -6.70 -10.90
CA SER A 259 -21.23 -7.11 -11.78
C SER A 259 -20.97 -6.84 -13.26
N ASN A 260 -20.10 -5.86 -13.58
CA ASN A 260 -19.78 -5.49 -14.96
C ASN A 260 -18.51 -6.17 -15.49
N PHE A 261 -17.61 -6.62 -14.60
CA PHE A 261 -16.42 -7.39 -14.96
C PHE A 261 -16.62 -8.89 -14.70
N PRO A 262 -15.94 -9.78 -15.45
CA PRO A 262 -15.91 -11.18 -15.08
C PRO A 262 -15.40 -11.32 -13.65
N ARG A 263 -16.25 -11.82 -12.73
CA ARG A 263 -15.97 -11.87 -11.28
C ARG A 263 -14.57 -12.37 -10.94
N ARG A 264 -14.09 -13.42 -11.61
CA ARG A 264 -12.75 -13.98 -11.38
C ARG A 264 -11.63 -13.00 -11.73
N VAL A 265 -11.76 -12.29 -12.86
CA VAL A 265 -10.77 -11.31 -13.31
C VAL A 265 -10.71 -10.15 -12.34
N PHE A 266 -11.87 -9.60 -11.94
CA PHE A 266 -11.93 -8.52 -10.96
C PHE A 266 -11.32 -8.94 -9.62
N SER A 267 -11.74 -10.08 -9.05
CA SER A 267 -11.21 -10.54 -7.76
C SER A 267 -9.71 -10.82 -7.80
N ILE A 268 -9.18 -11.40 -8.89
CA ILE A 268 -7.74 -11.66 -9.05
C ILE A 268 -6.98 -10.34 -9.18
N ALA A 269 -7.46 -9.41 -10.01
CA ALA A 269 -6.82 -8.10 -10.19
C ALA A 269 -6.80 -7.31 -8.88
N PHE A 270 -7.91 -7.28 -8.15
CA PHE A 270 -8.02 -6.60 -6.86
C PHE A 270 -7.08 -7.21 -5.81
N MET A 271 -7.04 -8.54 -5.70
CA MET A 271 -6.09 -9.25 -4.82
C MET A 271 -4.63 -8.97 -5.21
N LEU A 272 -4.33 -9.01 -6.51
CA LEU A 272 -2.98 -8.73 -7.02
C LEU A 272 -2.54 -7.33 -6.62
N VAL A 273 -3.42 -6.33 -6.74
CA VAL A 273 -3.13 -4.95 -6.33
C VAL A 273 -2.90 -4.82 -4.82
N ILE A 274 -3.70 -5.49 -3.99
CA ILE A 274 -3.49 -5.50 -2.53
C ILE A 274 -2.14 -6.14 -2.19
N VAL A 275 -1.85 -7.31 -2.76
CA VAL A 275 -0.60 -8.03 -2.51
C VAL A 275 0.59 -7.22 -3.02
N SER A 276 0.52 -6.64 -4.23
CA SER A 276 1.59 -5.80 -4.78
C SER A 276 1.84 -4.58 -3.92
N THR A 277 0.80 -3.97 -3.35
CA THR A 277 0.93 -2.84 -2.42
C THR A 277 1.82 -3.23 -1.24
N VAL A 278 1.50 -4.35 -0.57
CA VAL A 278 2.27 -4.82 0.59
C VAL A 278 3.70 -5.17 0.17
N LEU A 279 3.87 -5.92 -0.91
CA LEU A 279 5.18 -6.34 -1.40
C LEU A 279 6.07 -5.14 -1.75
N ILE A 280 5.57 -4.18 -2.52
CA ILE A 280 6.31 -2.96 -2.89
C ILE A 280 6.73 -2.21 -1.62
N GLY A 281 5.81 -2.00 -0.67
CA GLY A 281 6.12 -1.33 0.59
C GLY A 281 7.23 -2.01 1.39
N THR A 282 7.12 -3.33 1.56
CA THR A 282 8.14 -4.12 2.28
C THR A 282 9.48 -4.16 1.54
N TYR A 283 9.45 -4.25 0.22
CA TYR A 283 10.65 -4.27 -0.62
C TYR A 283 11.40 -2.94 -0.53
N GLN A 284 10.70 -1.80 -0.63
CA GLN A 284 11.32 -0.47 -0.47
C GLN A 284 12.02 -0.32 0.89
N LEU A 285 11.45 -0.90 1.94
CA LEU A 285 12.09 -0.90 3.26
C LEU A 285 13.38 -1.72 3.31
N GLN A 286 13.43 -2.83 2.58
CA GLN A 286 14.63 -3.65 2.46
C GLN A 286 15.70 -2.95 1.63
N LEU A 287 15.32 -2.33 0.51
CA LEU A 287 16.25 -1.56 -0.32
C LEU A 287 16.88 -0.40 0.47
N ALA A 288 16.11 0.27 1.33
CA ALA A 288 16.63 1.34 2.17
C ALA A 288 17.70 0.88 3.18
N ARG A 289 17.89 -0.43 3.39
CA ARG A 289 18.96 -0.99 4.23
C ARG A 289 20.17 -1.46 3.43
N GLN A 290 20.04 -1.55 2.11
CA GLN A 290 21.11 -2.04 1.24
C GLN A 290 21.92 -0.85 0.75
N PHE A 291 23.25 -0.97 0.82
CA PHE A 291 24.16 0.06 0.30
C PHE A 291 24.00 0.25 -1.21
N ALA A 292 23.91 -0.85 -1.96
CA ALA A 292 23.72 -0.83 -3.40
C ALA A 292 22.72 -1.94 -3.81
N PRO A 293 21.41 -1.64 -3.91
CA PRO A 293 20.39 -2.64 -4.24
C PRO A 293 20.51 -3.18 -5.67
N LEU A 294 21.07 -2.37 -6.57
CA LEU A 294 21.45 -2.75 -7.92
C LEU A 294 22.92 -2.37 -8.10
N ASP A 295 23.81 -3.31 -7.83
CA ASP A 295 25.23 -3.11 -7.96
C ASP A 295 25.83 -3.88 -9.15
N SER A 296 27.08 -3.53 -9.48
CA SER A 296 27.90 -4.25 -10.44
C SER A 296 29.29 -4.52 -9.86
N TYR A 297 29.41 -4.52 -8.54
CA TYR A 297 30.67 -4.67 -7.81
C TYR A 297 31.07 -6.15 -7.76
N ALA A 298 31.59 -6.65 -8.88
CA ALA A 298 32.01 -8.06 -8.99
C ALA A 298 33.26 -8.40 -8.16
N LEU A 299 34.11 -7.41 -7.86
CA LEU A 299 35.35 -7.59 -7.09
C LEU A 299 35.31 -6.93 -5.71
N LEU A 300 34.52 -5.87 -5.57
CA LEU A 300 34.34 -5.10 -4.33
C LEU A 300 32.98 -5.44 -3.71
N ASP A 301 32.73 -6.74 -3.54
CA ASP A 301 31.50 -7.22 -2.92
C ASP A 301 31.50 -6.99 -1.40
N ASP A 302 30.39 -7.34 -0.74
CA ASP A 302 30.25 -7.15 0.70
C ASP A 302 31.38 -7.84 1.49
N THR A 303 31.91 -8.97 1.00
CA THR A 303 33.00 -9.72 1.66
C THR A 303 34.34 -9.01 1.54
N ALA A 304 34.65 -8.44 0.38
CA ALA A 304 35.83 -7.61 0.19
C ALA A 304 35.80 -6.40 1.13
N VAL A 305 34.61 -5.81 1.31
CA VAL A 305 34.40 -4.65 2.17
C VAL A 305 34.42 -5.01 3.67
N GLU A 306 34.11 -6.25 4.09
CA GLU A 306 34.27 -6.69 5.50
C GLU A 306 35.71 -6.56 6.00
N SER A 307 36.67 -6.88 5.13
CA SER A 307 38.10 -6.70 5.43
C SER A 307 38.60 -5.26 5.19
N GLY A 308 37.74 -4.39 4.68
CA GLY A 308 38.03 -3.02 4.31
C GLY A 308 37.35 -2.00 5.23
N LEU A 309 36.94 -0.88 4.63
CA LEU A 309 36.32 0.24 5.35
C LEU A 309 34.82 0.29 5.03
N ARG A 310 33.97 0.10 6.05
CA ARG A 310 32.52 0.38 5.96
C ARG A 310 32.19 1.70 6.64
N SER A 311 31.61 2.64 5.91
CA SER A 311 31.22 3.97 6.41
C SER A 311 30.36 3.90 7.68
N ALA A 312 29.55 2.85 7.82
CA ALA A 312 28.69 2.62 8.98
C ALA A 312 29.41 2.66 10.34
N HIS A 313 30.70 2.29 10.38
CA HIS A 313 31.53 2.28 11.59
C HIS A 313 32.26 3.60 11.89
N TYR A 314 32.11 4.64 11.05
CA TYR A 314 32.84 5.91 11.20
C TYR A 314 31.89 7.11 11.20
N GLU A 315 31.84 7.86 12.30
CA GLU A 315 30.90 8.98 12.47
C GLU A 315 31.04 10.05 11.37
N ASN A 316 32.26 10.33 10.90
CA ASN A 316 32.54 11.35 9.87
C ASN A 316 32.13 10.95 8.43
N LEU A 317 31.96 9.65 8.15
CA LEU A 317 31.65 9.14 6.81
C LEU A 317 30.16 8.78 6.64
N ARG A 318 29.36 8.90 7.70
CA ARG A 318 27.94 8.56 7.66
C ARG A 318 27.11 9.56 6.87
N SER A 319 26.18 9.02 6.11
CA SER A 319 25.14 9.75 5.39
C SER A 319 23.80 9.63 6.12
N SER A 320 22.79 10.37 5.64
CA SER A 320 21.41 10.21 6.11
C SER A 320 20.83 8.81 5.82
N GLU A 321 21.36 8.11 4.82
CA GLU A 321 20.91 6.77 4.41
C GLU A 321 21.42 5.68 5.37
N ASP A 322 22.56 5.92 6.04
CA ASP A 322 23.11 5.03 7.06
C ASP A 322 22.31 5.08 8.37
N GLY A 323 21.28 5.92 8.48
CA GLY A 323 20.51 6.15 9.70
C GLY A 323 19.84 4.89 10.28
N LEU A 324 19.67 3.85 9.47
CA LEU A 324 19.15 2.54 9.87
C LEU A 324 20.23 1.58 10.39
N LEU A 325 21.49 1.84 10.07
CA LEU A 325 22.62 1.01 10.49
C LEU A 325 22.98 1.35 11.94
N ARG A 326 22.97 0.31 12.78
CA ARG A 326 23.17 0.37 14.23
C ARG A 326 24.44 -0.39 14.60
N GLU A 327 25.53 0.05 13.99
CA GLU A 327 26.84 -0.55 14.19
C GLU A 327 27.62 0.22 15.27
N PRO A 328 28.51 -0.44 16.04
CA PRO A 328 29.52 0.25 16.83
C PRO A 328 30.38 1.16 15.95
N MET A 329 30.69 2.36 16.46
CA MET A 329 31.30 3.44 15.69
C MET A 329 32.48 4.09 16.40
N ILE A 330 33.43 4.58 15.61
CA ILE A 330 34.51 5.47 16.04
C ILE A 330 34.38 6.85 15.36
N PRO A 331 35.02 7.93 15.87
CA PRO A 331 34.82 9.28 15.35
C PRO A 331 35.20 9.46 13.88
N ALA A 332 36.30 8.86 13.45
CA ALA A 332 36.81 9.00 12.10
C ALA A 332 37.71 7.82 11.70
N ASP A 333 37.90 7.66 10.40
CA ASP A 333 38.86 6.74 9.79
C ASP A 333 40.31 7.09 10.12
N ILE A 334 40.57 8.38 10.37
CA ILE A 334 41.86 8.90 10.82
C ILE A 334 41.67 9.62 12.15
N VAL A 335 42.25 9.07 13.23
CA VAL A 335 42.19 9.65 14.58
C VAL A 335 43.61 10.06 15.02
N SER A 336 43.79 11.33 15.37
CA SER A 336 45.08 11.87 15.86
C SER A 336 45.14 11.99 17.39
N ASP A 337 44.02 11.72 18.08
CA ASP A 337 43.92 11.82 19.53
C ASP A 337 44.61 10.65 20.23
N SER A 338 45.05 10.88 21.47
CA SER A 338 45.69 9.85 22.31
C SER A 338 44.70 8.82 22.87
N TYR A 339 43.41 8.99 22.62
CA TYR A 339 42.35 8.09 23.02
C TYR A 339 41.39 7.87 21.85
N LEU A 340 40.92 6.63 21.70
CA LEU A 340 39.91 6.28 20.72
C LEU A 340 38.55 6.20 21.40
N ARG A 341 37.62 7.06 21.01
CA ARG A 341 36.22 6.94 21.45
C ARG A 341 35.55 5.80 20.70
N LEU A 342 34.92 4.90 21.41
CA LEU A 342 34.01 3.90 20.85
C LEU A 342 32.59 4.25 21.29
N PHE A 343 31.67 4.33 20.34
CA PHE A 343 30.24 4.49 20.60
C PHE A 343 29.52 3.21 20.19
N ILE A 344 28.89 2.53 21.15
CA ILE A 344 28.10 1.32 20.92
C ILE A 344 26.63 1.73 21.00
N PRO A 345 25.87 1.74 19.89
CA PRO A 345 24.48 2.17 19.93
C PRO A 345 23.60 1.15 20.67
N HIS A 346 22.77 1.62 21.59
CA HIS A 346 21.71 0.82 22.21
C HIS A 346 20.56 0.63 21.22
N VAL A 347 20.20 -0.61 20.92
CA VAL A 347 19.13 -1.02 20.03
C VAL A 347 17.99 -1.61 20.85
N PRO A 348 16.93 -0.84 21.18
CA PRO A 348 15.88 -1.25 22.10
C PRO A 348 15.31 -2.65 21.81
N ARG A 349 15.00 -2.93 20.53
CA ARG A 349 14.45 -4.20 20.07
C ARG A 349 15.27 -5.43 20.50
N TYR A 350 16.59 -5.33 20.58
CA TYR A 350 17.46 -6.48 20.89
C TYR A 350 18.00 -6.37 22.31
N ASP A 351 18.49 -5.19 22.69
CA ASP A 351 19.24 -5.00 23.92
C ASP A 351 18.34 -5.00 25.15
N ASN A 352 17.08 -4.54 25.04
CA ASN A 352 16.17 -4.53 26.17
C ASN A 352 15.73 -5.94 26.57
N ASP A 353 15.54 -6.85 25.61
CA ASP A 353 15.18 -8.24 25.90
C ASP A 353 16.31 -8.94 26.67
N ILE A 354 17.53 -8.81 26.16
CA ILE A 354 18.73 -9.38 26.79
C ILE A 354 18.96 -8.74 28.18
N ALA A 355 18.83 -7.41 28.28
CA ALA A 355 18.97 -6.71 29.56
C ALA A 355 17.88 -7.12 30.57
N ARG A 356 16.64 -7.38 30.14
CA ARG A 356 15.58 -7.88 31.04
C ARG A 356 15.92 -9.26 31.62
N GLU A 357 16.56 -10.12 30.84
CA GLU A 357 16.97 -11.46 31.28
C GLU A 357 18.20 -11.44 32.19
N GLN A 358 19.22 -10.65 31.84
CA GLN A 358 20.53 -10.69 32.49
C GLN A 358 20.73 -9.62 33.56
N CYS A 359 19.99 -8.51 33.48
CA CYS A 359 20.15 -7.33 34.33
C CYS A 359 18.92 -7.03 35.22
N ALA A 360 18.02 -8.01 35.43
CA ALA A 360 16.74 -7.84 36.13
C ALA A 360 16.83 -7.19 37.52
N ASP A 361 17.93 -7.41 38.26
CA ASP A 361 18.15 -6.88 39.62
C ASP A 361 18.92 -5.54 39.65
N ALA A 362 19.41 -5.04 38.51
CA ALA A 362 20.33 -3.89 38.44
C ALA A 362 19.61 -2.53 38.42
N SER A 363 18.78 -2.23 39.43
CA SER A 363 18.04 -0.95 39.52
C SER A 363 18.94 0.28 39.77
N ARG A 364 20.22 0.11 40.09
CA ARG A 364 21.21 1.20 40.27
C ARG A 364 22.49 1.05 39.44
N ASP A 365 22.82 -0.15 38.95
CA ASP A 365 24.02 -0.47 38.16
C ASP A 365 23.69 -0.95 36.72
N GLY A 366 22.52 -0.60 36.19
CA GLY A 366 22.06 -1.06 34.87
C GLY A 366 23.06 -0.79 33.73
N LEU A 367 23.80 0.33 33.78
CA LEU A 367 24.86 0.63 32.82
C LEU A 367 26.05 -0.33 32.93
N HIS A 368 26.48 -0.68 34.14
CA HIS A 368 27.58 -1.62 34.35
C HIS A 368 27.19 -3.03 33.89
N CYS A 369 25.93 -3.43 34.14
CA CYS A 369 25.42 -4.69 33.62
C CYS A 369 25.39 -4.68 32.08
N LEU A 370 24.86 -3.63 31.46
CA LEU A 370 24.84 -3.47 30.00
C LEU A 370 26.25 -3.50 29.40
N ALA A 371 27.20 -2.79 30.01
CA ALA A 371 28.61 -2.76 29.59
C ALA A 371 29.27 -4.14 29.68
N SER A 372 28.90 -4.96 30.67
CA SER A 372 29.44 -6.32 30.83
C SER A 372 28.96 -7.31 29.77
N MET A 373 27.91 -6.97 29.00
CA MET A 373 27.44 -7.80 27.88
C MET A 373 28.33 -7.68 26.64
N TRP A 374 29.15 -6.64 26.56
CA TRP A 374 30.03 -6.38 25.43
C TRP A 374 31.45 -6.88 25.69
N THR A 375 32.09 -7.40 24.64
CA THR A 375 33.54 -7.65 24.63
C THR A 375 34.18 -6.70 23.64
N VAL A 376 35.12 -5.88 24.09
CA VAL A 376 35.84 -4.91 23.25
C VAL A 376 37.32 -5.25 23.28
N MET A 377 37.93 -5.34 22.11
CA MET A 377 39.36 -5.63 21.96
C MET A 377 40.02 -4.57 21.07
N LEU A 378 41.21 -4.14 21.46
CA LEU A 378 42.08 -3.27 20.68
C LEU A 378 43.45 -3.96 20.55
N ASP A 379 43.87 -4.29 19.33
CA ASP A 379 45.09 -5.08 19.06
C ASP A 379 45.18 -6.34 19.93
N ASP A 380 44.10 -7.13 19.96
CA ASP A 380 43.93 -8.34 20.77
C ASP A 380 43.99 -8.14 22.30
N ARG A 381 43.99 -6.89 22.78
CA ARG A 381 43.91 -6.58 24.22
C ARG A 381 42.49 -6.24 24.60
N ALA A 382 41.96 -6.94 25.60
CA ALA A 382 40.65 -6.62 26.15
C ALA A 382 40.64 -5.21 26.75
N VAL A 383 39.63 -4.42 26.39
CA VAL A 383 39.33 -3.12 26.98
C VAL A 383 38.35 -3.34 28.13
N ASP A 384 38.61 -2.70 29.27
CA ASP A 384 37.69 -2.73 30.40
C ASP A 384 36.42 -1.94 30.07
N THR A 385 35.31 -2.65 29.84
CA THR A 385 34.02 -2.03 29.52
C THR A 385 33.37 -1.36 30.73
N ALA A 386 33.82 -1.65 31.96
CA ALA A 386 33.29 -1.01 33.17
C ALA A 386 33.56 0.50 33.21
N THR A 387 34.52 1.00 32.42
CA THR A 387 34.81 2.44 32.31
C THR A 387 33.89 3.18 31.33
N PHE A 388 32.98 2.48 30.65
CA PHE A 388 32.10 3.09 29.66
C PHE A 388 31.03 3.96 30.33
N VAL A 389 30.62 5.01 29.63
CA VAL A 389 29.62 5.98 30.12
C VAL A 389 28.45 6.07 29.14
N ALA A 390 27.24 6.22 29.68
CA ALA A 390 26.05 6.43 28.85
C ALA A 390 26.15 7.76 28.10
N SER A 391 25.78 7.75 26.83
CA SER A 391 25.83 8.90 25.94
C SER A 391 24.52 9.08 25.15
N GLU A 392 24.07 10.33 25.03
CA GLU A 392 23.03 10.71 24.08
C GLU A 392 23.66 11.50 22.93
N ARG A 393 23.56 10.97 21.71
CA ARG A 393 24.07 11.56 20.47
C ARG A 393 22.91 12.03 19.61
N ARG A 394 22.47 13.27 19.82
CA ARG A 394 21.34 13.87 19.08
C ARG A 394 21.64 14.06 17.60
N ASP A 395 22.89 14.36 17.27
CA ASP A 395 23.40 14.42 15.90
C ASP A 395 23.22 13.10 15.16
N LEU A 396 23.34 11.98 15.88
CA LEU A 396 23.14 10.63 15.33
C LEU A 396 21.72 10.08 15.57
N GLY A 397 20.91 10.74 16.41
CA GLY A 397 19.61 10.24 16.86
C GLY A 397 19.71 8.91 17.61
N MET A 398 20.74 8.75 18.45
CA MET A 398 21.04 7.49 19.15
C MET A 398 21.39 7.71 20.62
N ARG A 399 21.14 6.69 21.44
CA ARG A 399 21.69 6.52 22.79
C ARG A 399 22.55 5.26 22.81
N GLY A 400 23.53 5.21 23.68
CA GLY A 400 24.50 4.12 23.78
C GLY A 400 25.33 4.19 25.03
#